data_AF-A0A6A7AU59-F1
#
_entry.id   AF-A0A6A7AU59-F1
#
_cell.length_a   1.000
_cell.length_b   1.000
_cell.length_c   1.000
_cell.angle_alpha   90.00
_cell.angle_beta   90.00
_cell.angle_gamma   90.00
#
_symmetry.space_group_name_H-M   'P 1'
#
loop_
_entity.id
_entity.type
_entity.pdbx_description
1 polymer ?
#
loop_
_entity_poly.entity_id
_entity_poly.type
_entity_poly.pdbx_seq_one_letter_code
_entity_poly.pdbx_strand_id
1 'polypeptide(L)'
;MSTCKTLLRICPTQPRPSLLPLSQCRHESSTRRHRKLLALPEAPSYTAIRSAPTLVFNPPSSAPSVYHTPLKFLPKEDKRRQLHAAAQIYATTAAHRRQSSPVAAPGTPLSSPSSLPPRPTSALPTPLREPYEKKYHLTDAEVEEIRSLRQSDPKVWTRVRLAEKFGCSQFFVGMVAKAPERAAAVAQTHEAARQKWGDRRKIAREDRERRKALWGRDA
;
A
#
# COMPACT_ATOMS: atom_id res chain seq x y z
N MET A 1 -40.48 -1.23 95.08
CA MET A 1 -39.69 -2.30 95.69
C MET A 1 -38.51 -2.60 94.78
N SER A 2 -37.31 -2.43 95.31
CA SER A 2 -36.01 -2.59 94.66
C SER A 2 -35.82 -4.00 94.11
N THR A 3 -35.31 -4.13 92.88
CA THR A 3 -34.50 -5.29 92.48
C THR A 3 -33.29 -4.84 91.66
N CYS A 4 -32.12 -5.21 92.18
CA CYS A 4 -30.80 -4.81 91.74
C CYS A 4 -30.50 -5.24 90.29
N LYS A 5 -29.95 -4.32 89.49
CA LYS A 5 -29.42 -4.57 88.15
C LYS A 5 -28.06 -5.25 88.25
N THR A 6 -27.91 -6.41 87.61
CA THR A 6 -26.62 -7.06 87.37
C THR A 6 -25.84 -6.26 86.33
N LEU A 7 -24.70 -5.70 86.73
CA LEU A 7 -23.76 -5.05 85.82
C LEU A 7 -23.00 -6.11 85.02
N LEU A 8 -23.49 -6.45 83.83
CA LEU A 8 -22.70 -7.18 82.85
C LEU A 8 -21.68 -6.22 82.23
N ARG A 9 -20.40 -6.44 82.56
CA ARG A 9 -19.25 -5.85 81.87
C ARG A 9 -19.26 -6.36 80.42
N ILE A 10 -19.85 -5.58 79.52
CA ILE A 10 -19.64 -5.75 78.08
C ILE A 10 -18.26 -5.14 77.80
N CYS A 11 -17.24 -6.00 77.71
CA CYS A 11 -15.96 -5.56 77.17
C CYS A 11 -16.19 -5.13 75.72
N PRO A 12 -15.86 -3.88 75.32
CA PRO A 12 -15.89 -3.51 73.91
C PRO A 12 -14.87 -4.38 73.20
N THR A 13 -15.33 -5.26 72.31
CA THR A 13 -14.47 -5.93 71.35
C THR A 13 -13.90 -4.83 70.45
N GLN A 14 -12.75 -4.28 70.83
CA GLN A 14 -11.99 -3.44 69.91
C GLN A 14 -11.60 -4.33 68.72
N PRO A 15 -12.01 -4.01 67.48
CA PRO A 15 -11.51 -4.74 66.33
C PRO A 15 -10.00 -4.57 66.33
N ARG A 16 -9.28 -5.70 66.44
CA ARG A 16 -7.81 -5.71 66.38
C ARG A 16 -7.40 -5.05 65.05
N PRO A 17 -6.49 -4.08 65.04
CA PRO A 17 -5.97 -3.55 63.79
C PRO A 17 -5.30 -4.70 63.02
N SER A 18 -5.83 -5.05 61.85
CA SER A 18 -5.20 -6.06 61.01
C SER A 18 -3.82 -5.57 60.60
N LEU A 19 -2.77 -6.29 61.01
CA LEU A 19 -1.38 -6.04 60.59
C LEU A 19 -1.11 -6.46 59.14
N LEU A 20 -2.12 -7.02 58.46
CA LEU A 20 -2.05 -7.35 57.05
C LEU A 20 -2.20 -6.06 56.24
N PRO A 21 -1.31 -5.79 55.27
CA PRO A 21 -1.43 -4.61 54.44
C PRO A 21 -2.78 -4.62 53.73
N LEU A 22 -3.52 -3.51 53.80
CA LEU A 22 -4.69 -3.27 52.97
C LEU A 22 -4.27 -3.43 51.50
N SER A 23 -4.55 -4.60 50.92
CA SER A 23 -4.40 -4.81 49.49
C SER A 23 -5.49 -4.00 48.81
N GLN A 24 -5.15 -2.75 48.44
CA GLN A 24 -5.99 -1.97 47.54
C GLN A 24 -6.01 -2.66 46.18
N CYS A 25 -6.91 -3.62 46.01
CA CYS A 25 -7.27 -4.15 44.70
C CYS A 25 -7.93 -3.00 43.92
N ARG A 26 -7.17 -2.40 43.01
CA ARG A 26 -7.68 -1.35 42.13
C ARG A 26 -8.40 -2.01 40.96
N HIS A 27 -9.72 -1.83 40.92
CA HIS A 27 -10.60 -2.42 39.91
C HIS A 27 -10.62 -1.62 38.58
N GLU A 28 -10.10 -0.40 38.56
CA GLU A 28 -10.15 0.48 37.38
C GLU A 28 -8.77 0.89 36.86
N SER A 29 -8.64 0.90 35.54
CA SER A 29 -7.43 1.32 34.83
C SER A 29 -7.42 2.83 34.64
N SER A 30 -6.33 3.51 35.06
CA SER A 30 -6.21 4.96 34.89
C SER A 30 -5.60 5.35 33.55
N THR A 31 -5.94 6.52 33.02
CA THR A 31 -5.38 7.09 31.78
C THR A 31 -3.86 7.09 31.75
N ARG A 32 -3.20 7.33 32.91
CA ARG A 32 -1.74 7.27 33.03
C ARG A 32 -1.16 5.88 32.74
N ARG A 33 -1.84 4.81 33.18
CA ARG A 33 -1.40 3.43 32.92
C ARG A 33 -1.53 3.11 31.43
N HIS A 34 -2.67 3.43 30.83
CA HIS A 34 -2.89 3.25 29.39
C HIS A 34 -1.88 4.04 28.55
N ARG A 35 -1.64 5.32 28.87
CA ARG A 35 -0.63 6.13 28.16
C ARG A 35 0.78 5.56 28.28
N LYS A 36 1.15 5.02 29.44
CA LYS A 36 2.47 4.38 29.62
C LYS A 36 2.59 3.08 28.82
N LEU A 37 1.53 2.27 28.77
CA LEU A 37 1.50 1.03 28.00
C LEU A 37 1.52 1.27 26.48
N LEU A 38 0.89 2.35 26.02
CA LEU A 38 0.84 2.74 24.60
C LEU A 38 2.01 3.66 24.17
N ALA A 39 2.97 3.94 25.06
CA ALA A 39 4.11 4.80 24.74
C ALA A 39 5.07 4.07 23.79
N LEU A 40 5.34 4.69 22.63
CA LEU A 40 6.34 4.23 21.68
C LEU A 40 7.59 5.10 21.79
N PRO A 41 8.81 4.52 21.68
CA PRO A 41 10.04 5.29 21.64
C PRO A 41 10.11 6.14 20.37
N GLU A 42 10.82 7.26 20.45
CA GLU A 42 11.12 8.09 19.29
C GLU A 42 12.09 7.38 18.33
N ALA A 43 12.14 7.84 17.08
CA ALA A 43 13.10 7.31 16.13
C ALA A 43 14.55 7.61 16.58
N PRO A 44 15.51 6.68 16.38
CA PRO A 44 16.89 6.82 16.86
C PRO A 44 17.63 8.01 16.24
N SER A 45 17.11 8.60 15.17
CA SER A 45 17.64 9.84 14.59
C SER A 45 17.46 11.09 15.47
N TYR A 46 16.52 11.04 16.42
CA TYR A 46 16.21 12.17 17.33
C TYR A 46 17.01 12.12 18.63
N THR A 47 17.73 11.02 18.91
CA THR A 47 18.59 10.95 20.09
C THR A 47 19.88 11.73 19.83
N ALA A 48 20.07 12.80 20.61
CA ALA A 48 21.24 13.66 20.46
C ALA A 48 22.52 12.91 20.85
N ILE A 49 23.42 12.72 19.89
CA ILE A 49 24.75 12.12 20.12
C ILE A 49 25.77 13.18 20.55
N ARG A 50 25.52 14.45 20.19
CA ARG A 50 26.42 15.59 20.42
C ARG A 50 25.68 16.72 21.12
N SER A 51 26.40 17.52 21.90
CA SER A 51 25.87 18.68 22.61
C SER A 51 25.68 19.91 21.71
N ALA A 52 26.46 20.04 20.63
CA ALA A 52 26.40 21.18 19.73
C ALA A 52 25.30 21.00 18.65
N PRO A 53 24.60 22.09 18.23
CA PRO A 53 23.58 22.03 17.22
C PRO A 53 24.17 21.62 15.86
N THR A 54 23.58 20.63 15.21
CA THR A 54 24.00 20.12 13.89
C THR A 54 22.77 19.82 13.03
N LEU A 55 22.88 20.02 11.72
CA LEU A 55 21.83 19.62 10.77
C LEU A 55 21.96 18.12 10.46
N VAL A 56 20.91 17.35 10.74
CA VAL A 56 20.85 15.91 10.48
C VAL A 56 19.91 15.63 9.32
N PHE A 57 20.38 14.90 8.30
CA PHE A 57 19.52 14.43 7.22
C PHE A 57 18.77 13.16 7.66
N ASN A 58 17.46 13.29 7.87
CA ASN A 58 16.60 12.21 8.35
C ASN A 58 15.46 11.93 7.34
N PRO A 59 15.69 11.18 6.26
CA PRO A 59 14.65 10.86 5.30
C PRO A 59 13.61 9.93 5.97
N PRO A 60 12.32 10.31 6.02
CA PRO A 60 11.31 9.51 6.69
C PRO A 60 10.99 8.24 5.89
N SER A 61 10.63 7.16 6.58
CA SER A 61 10.17 5.91 5.98
C SER A 61 8.66 5.98 5.63
N SER A 62 8.26 7.02 4.91
CA SER A 62 6.87 7.26 4.51
C SER A 62 6.78 7.57 3.02
N ALA A 63 5.58 7.45 2.44
CA ALA A 63 5.33 7.86 1.07
C ALA A 63 5.51 9.38 0.94
N PRO A 64 6.16 9.87 -0.14
CA PRO A 64 6.28 11.30 -0.38
C PRO A 64 4.91 11.92 -0.72
N SER A 65 4.72 13.19 -0.40
CA SER A 65 3.56 13.95 -0.83
C SER A 65 3.66 14.35 -2.31
N VAL A 66 2.54 14.69 -2.93
CA VAL A 66 2.46 15.16 -4.33
C VAL A 66 3.31 16.43 -4.55
N TYR A 67 3.48 17.26 -3.52
CA TYR A 67 4.31 18.47 -3.56
C TYR A 67 5.82 18.18 -3.64
N HIS A 68 6.25 16.94 -3.36
CA HIS A 68 7.63 16.53 -3.61
C HIS A 68 7.82 16.19 -5.10
N THR A 69 7.88 17.24 -5.91
CA THR A 69 7.96 17.16 -7.37
C THR A 69 9.28 16.53 -7.83
N PRO A 70 9.26 15.43 -8.60
CA PRO A 70 10.48 14.81 -9.11
C PRO A 70 11.15 15.69 -10.16
N LEU A 71 12.47 15.53 -10.31
CA LEU A 71 13.32 16.28 -11.24
C LEU A 71 12.78 16.37 -12.67
N LYS A 72 12.12 15.30 -13.16
CA LYS A 72 11.58 15.22 -14.52
C LYS A 72 10.42 16.20 -14.77
N PHE A 73 9.70 16.59 -13.72
CA PHE A 73 8.54 17.49 -13.81
C PHE A 73 8.88 18.94 -13.48
N LEU A 74 10.09 19.23 -13.03
CA LEU A 74 10.54 20.60 -12.84
C LEU A 74 10.85 21.27 -14.19
N PRO A 75 10.49 22.56 -14.36
CA PRO A 75 10.95 23.35 -15.50
C PRO A 75 12.47 23.35 -15.61
N LYS A 76 13.00 23.53 -16.83
CA LYS A 76 14.45 23.53 -17.08
C LYS A 76 15.18 24.63 -16.29
N GLU A 77 14.54 25.79 -16.14
CA GLU A 77 15.09 26.98 -15.47
C GLU A 77 14.98 26.95 -13.93
N ASP A 78 14.32 25.95 -13.35
CA ASP A 78 14.15 25.89 -11.90
C ASP A 78 15.48 25.52 -11.20
N LYS A 79 16.00 26.44 -10.37
CA LYS A 79 17.23 26.27 -9.59
C LYS A 79 17.20 25.02 -8.69
N ARG A 80 16.02 24.61 -8.22
CA ARG A 80 15.85 23.41 -7.37
C ARG A 80 16.31 22.14 -8.08
N ARG A 81 16.35 22.13 -9.41
CA ARG A 81 16.81 20.99 -10.20
C ARG A 81 18.26 20.60 -9.87
N GLN A 82 19.14 21.58 -9.67
CA GLN A 82 20.54 21.32 -9.30
C GLN A 82 20.64 20.72 -7.89
N LEU A 83 19.88 21.26 -6.93
CA LEU A 83 19.85 20.78 -5.55
C LEU A 83 19.33 19.34 -5.45
N HIS A 84 18.22 19.04 -6.12
CA HIS A 84 17.64 17.70 -6.15
C HIS A 84 18.56 16.68 -6.83
N ALA A 85 19.24 17.06 -7.92
CA ALA A 85 20.22 16.20 -8.58
C ALA A 85 21.41 15.89 -7.66
N ALA A 86 21.98 16.90 -6.99
CA ALA A 86 23.06 16.72 -6.02
C ALA A 86 22.62 15.82 -4.84
N ALA A 87 21.41 16.03 -4.31
CA ALA A 87 20.85 15.20 -3.23
C ALA A 87 20.67 13.74 -3.65
N GLN A 88 20.18 13.48 -4.87
CA GLN A 88 20.04 12.12 -5.38
C GLN A 88 21.40 11.42 -5.53
N ILE A 89 22.41 12.11 -6.08
CA ILE A 89 23.78 11.58 -6.19
C ILE A 89 24.37 11.28 -4.81
N TYR A 90 24.18 12.17 -3.84
CA TYR A 90 24.63 11.94 -2.47
C TYR A 90 23.94 10.73 -1.83
N ALA A 91 22.61 10.61 -1.98
CA ALA A 91 21.84 9.49 -1.42
C ALA A 91 22.26 8.15 -2.04
N THR A 92 22.43 8.07 -3.36
CA THR A 92 22.87 6.84 -4.03
C THR A 92 24.29 6.47 -3.62
N THR A 93 25.23 7.42 -3.65
CA THR A 93 26.62 7.17 -3.23
C THR A 93 26.72 6.75 -1.76
N ALA A 94 25.97 7.39 -0.86
CA ALA A 94 25.91 7.01 0.56
C ALA A 94 25.33 5.60 0.74
N ALA A 95 24.25 5.26 0.02
CA ALA A 95 23.65 3.93 0.06
C ALA A 95 24.59 2.85 -0.51
N HIS A 96 25.35 3.16 -1.57
CA HIS A 96 26.36 2.25 -2.11
C HIS A 96 27.57 2.08 -1.18
N ARG A 97 27.97 3.11 -0.43
CA ARG A 97 29.11 3.09 0.51
C ARG A 97 28.82 2.34 1.81
N ARG A 98 27.57 2.34 2.28
CA ARG A 98 27.18 1.56 3.46
C ARG A 98 27.30 0.06 3.13
N GLN A 99 28.45 -0.53 3.45
CA GLN A 99 28.59 -1.98 3.52
C GLN A 99 27.59 -2.51 4.55
N SER A 100 26.96 -3.66 4.28
CA SER A 100 26.28 -4.42 5.33
C SER A 100 27.25 -4.55 6.51
N SER A 101 26.78 -4.33 7.74
CA SER A 101 27.65 -4.52 8.89
C SER A 101 28.28 -5.92 8.84
N PRO A 102 29.54 -6.11 9.25
CA PRO A 102 30.18 -7.43 9.24
C PRO A 102 29.40 -8.46 10.08
N VAL A 103 28.60 -7.99 11.05
CA VAL A 103 27.68 -8.79 11.85
C VAL A 103 26.52 -9.38 11.01
N ALA A 104 26.09 -8.70 9.95
CA ALA A 104 25.04 -9.12 9.02
C ALA A 104 25.58 -9.62 7.67
N ALA A 105 26.87 -10.00 7.61
CA ALA A 105 27.46 -10.60 6.42
C ALA A 105 26.85 -11.99 6.14
N PRO A 106 26.73 -12.40 4.86
CA PRO A 106 26.25 -13.73 4.52
C PRO A 106 27.16 -14.79 5.16
N GLY A 107 26.57 -15.68 5.97
CA GLY A 107 27.30 -16.73 6.71
C GLY A 107 27.42 -16.52 8.23
N THR A 108 26.92 -15.42 8.80
CA THR A 108 26.84 -15.23 10.26
C THR A 108 25.49 -15.72 10.83
N PRO A 109 25.40 -16.09 12.13
CA PRO A 109 24.14 -16.54 12.74
C PRO A 109 23.06 -15.44 12.83
N LEU A 110 23.42 -14.18 12.60
CA LEU A 110 22.52 -13.03 12.49
C LEU A 110 22.16 -12.69 11.03
N SER A 111 22.61 -13.51 10.07
CA SER A 111 22.17 -13.48 8.67
C SER A 111 20.73 -14.00 8.55
N SER A 112 19.79 -13.31 9.18
CA SER A 112 18.38 -13.42 8.79
C SER A 112 18.26 -12.92 7.34
N PRO A 113 17.45 -13.54 6.46
CA PRO A 113 17.13 -12.96 5.16
C PRO A 113 16.47 -11.62 5.44
N SER A 114 17.26 -10.56 5.41
CA SER A 114 16.78 -9.26 5.80
C SER A 114 15.71 -8.88 4.78
N SER A 115 14.49 -8.61 5.22
CA SER A 115 13.51 -7.83 4.46
C SER A 115 13.96 -6.36 4.29
N LEU A 116 15.22 -6.06 4.64
CA LEU A 116 15.84 -4.80 4.26
C LEU A 116 15.95 -4.80 2.74
N PRO A 117 15.65 -3.67 2.08
CA PRO A 117 15.77 -3.58 0.65
C PRO A 117 17.19 -3.99 0.24
N PRO A 118 17.36 -4.78 -0.84
CA PRO A 118 18.68 -5.11 -1.35
C PRO A 118 19.47 -3.82 -1.53
N ARG A 119 20.80 -3.89 -1.28
CA ARG A 119 21.73 -2.81 -1.62
C ARG A 119 21.32 -2.28 -2.99
N PRO A 120 21.05 -0.97 -3.17
CA PRO A 120 20.52 -0.47 -4.43
C PRO A 120 21.50 -0.89 -5.52
N THR A 121 21.14 -1.89 -6.30
CA THR A 121 21.84 -2.22 -7.53
C THR A 121 21.37 -1.19 -8.55
N SER A 122 22.21 -0.88 -9.54
CA SER A 122 21.77 -0.05 -10.67
C SER A 122 20.60 -0.68 -11.44
N ALA A 123 20.33 -1.97 -11.20
CA ALA A 123 19.21 -2.70 -11.75
C ALA A 123 17.88 -2.22 -11.15
N LEU A 124 16.97 -1.82 -12.03
CA LEU A 124 15.58 -1.54 -11.67
C LEU A 124 14.91 -2.83 -11.17
N PRO A 125 13.89 -2.72 -10.28
CA PRO A 125 13.08 -3.88 -9.92
C PRO A 125 12.43 -4.50 -11.15
N THR A 126 12.04 -5.77 -11.04
CA THR A 126 11.36 -6.46 -12.14
C THR A 126 10.08 -5.71 -12.53
N PRO A 127 9.85 -5.49 -13.83
CA PRO A 127 8.68 -4.75 -14.27
C PRO A 127 7.42 -5.59 -14.02
N LEU A 128 6.36 -4.97 -13.46
CA LEU A 128 5.07 -5.64 -13.27
C LEU A 128 4.43 -6.08 -14.59
N ARG A 129 4.69 -5.32 -15.66
CA ARG A 129 4.28 -5.61 -17.03
C ARG A 129 5.50 -5.64 -17.92
N GLU A 130 5.67 -6.72 -18.68
CA GLU A 130 6.76 -6.84 -19.63
C GLU A 130 6.71 -5.69 -20.66
N PRO A 131 7.86 -5.04 -20.92
CA PRO A 131 7.93 -4.01 -21.95
C PRO A 131 7.64 -4.65 -23.30
N TYR A 132 6.70 -4.06 -24.04
CA TYR A 132 6.37 -4.50 -25.39
C TYR A 132 6.65 -3.36 -26.37
N GLU A 133 7.19 -3.72 -27.54
CA GLU A 133 7.45 -2.78 -28.62
C GLU A 133 6.20 -2.57 -29.46
N LYS A 134 5.93 -1.31 -29.83
CA LYS A 134 4.80 -0.96 -30.70
C LYS A 134 5.22 -1.21 -32.16
N LYS A 135 4.49 -2.08 -32.85
CA LYS A 135 4.70 -2.40 -34.27
C LYS A 135 3.72 -1.62 -35.15
N TYR A 136 4.23 -0.97 -36.19
CA TYR A 136 3.48 -0.15 -37.15
C TYR A 136 3.73 -0.66 -38.57
N HIS A 137 3.53 -1.96 -38.79
CA HIS A 137 3.85 -2.64 -40.06
C HIS A 137 2.67 -2.75 -41.02
N LEU A 138 1.46 -2.33 -40.61
CA LEU A 138 0.27 -2.45 -41.44
C LEU A 138 0.16 -1.33 -42.47
N THR A 139 -0.22 -1.71 -43.68
CA THR A 139 -0.52 -0.79 -44.78
C THR A 139 -1.99 -0.39 -44.81
N ASP A 140 -2.32 0.70 -45.50
CA ASP A 140 -3.71 1.17 -45.61
C ASP A 140 -4.63 0.15 -46.30
N ALA A 141 -4.11 -0.61 -47.28
CA ALA A 141 -4.84 -1.68 -47.94
C ALA A 141 -5.24 -2.81 -46.97
N GLU A 142 -4.32 -3.24 -46.10
CA GLU A 142 -4.61 -4.24 -45.07
C GLU A 142 -5.62 -3.73 -44.05
N VAL A 143 -5.60 -2.43 -43.75
CA VAL A 143 -6.59 -1.80 -42.86
C VAL A 143 -7.99 -1.83 -43.48
N GLU A 144 -8.11 -1.61 -44.79
CA GLU A 144 -9.38 -1.76 -45.52
C GLU A 144 -9.86 -3.21 -45.55
N GLU A 145 -8.96 -4.18 -45.74
CA GLU A 145 -9.29 -5.60 -45.64
C GLU A 145 -9.79 -5.98 -44.24
N ILE A 146 -9.19 -5.43 -43.18
CA ILE A 146 -9.65 -5.64 -41.80
C ILE A 146 -11.09 -5.13 -41.64
N ARG A 147 -11.43 -3.99 -42.24
CA ARG A 147 -12.78 -3.43 -42.20
C ARG A 147 -13.77 -4.30 -42.97
N SER A 148 -13.42 -4.68 -44.20
CA SER A 148 -14.31 -5.48 -45.06
C SER A 148 -14.61 -6.84 -44.44
N LEU A 149 -13.58 -7.57 -43.97
CA LEU A 149 -13.75 -8.88 -43.33
C LEU A 149 -14.60 -8.81 -42.05
N ARG A 150 -14.46 -7.73 -41.27
CA ARG A 150 -15.24 -7.57 -40.05
C ARG A 150 -16.68 -7.15 -40.33
N GLN A 151 -16.91 -6.37 -41.39
CA GLN A 151 -18.24 -5.97 -41.81
C GLN A 151 -19.01 -7.15 -42.43
N SER A 152 -18.32 -8.04 -43.14
CA SER A 152 -18.97 -9.22 -43.72
C SER A 152 -19.47 -10.19 -42.65
N ASP A 153 -18.59 -10.68 -41.77
CA ASP A 153 -18.95 -11.68 -40.76
C ASP A 153 -18.24 -11.44 -39.41
N PRO A 154 -18.82 -10.63 -38.52
CA PRO A 154 -18.21 -10.29 -37.23
C PRO A 154 -18.14 -11.48 -36.25
N LYS A 155 -18.87 -12.58 -36.53
CA LYS A 155 -18.81 -13.82 -35.75
C LYS A 155 -17.57 -14.66 -36.10
N VAL A 156 -17.23 -14.74 -37.38
CA VAL A 156 -16.10 -15.52 -37.90
C VAL A 156 -14.81 -14.73 -37.79
N TRP A 157 -14.85 -13.47 -38.26
CA TRP A 157 -13.72 -12.53 -38.23
C TRP A 157 -13.71 -11.73 -36.92
N THR A 158 -13.43 -12.46 -35.83
CA THR A 158 -13.28 -11.87 -34.50
C THR A 158 -12.01 -11.02 -34.40
N ARG A 159 -11.92 -10.18 -33.36
CA ARG A 159 -10.73 -9.35 -33.12
C ARG A 159 -9.46 -10.20 -32.95
N VAL A 160 -9.61 -11.39 -32.36
CA VAL A 160 -8.51 -12.33 -32.13
C VAL A 160 -8.01 -12.87 -33.46
N ARG A 161 -8.91 -13.37 -34.30
CA ARG A 161 -8.56 -13.97 -35.59
C ARG A 161 -7.94 -12.96 -36.56
N LEU A 162 -8.46 -11.73 -36.60
CA LEU A 162 -7.88 -10.65 -37.41
C LEU A 162 -6.52 -10.21 -36.89
N ALA A 163 -6.35 -10.14 -35.56
CA ALA A 163 -5.06 -9.82 -34.95
C ALA A 163 -3.98 -10.86 -35.29
N GLU A 164 -4.34 -12.14 -35.30
CA GLU A 164 -3.44 -13.24 -35.71
C GLU A 164 -3.13 -13.17 -37.20
N LYS A 165 -4.14 -12.98 -38.07
CA LYS A 165 -3.97 -12.90 -39.52
C LYS A 165 -3.01 -11.78 -39.94
N PHE A 166 -3.16 -10.59 -39.35
CA PHE A 166 -2.39 -9.41 -39.70
C PHE A 166 -1.21 -9.13 -38.74
N GLY A 167 -0.96 -10.03 -37.78
CA GLY A 167 0.12 -9.89 -36.78
C GLY A 167 0.04 -8.60 -35.95
N CYS A 168 -1.16 -8.10 -35.66
CA CYS A 168 -1.39 -6.81 -34.98
C CYS A 168 -2.11 -6.96 -33.63
N SER A 169 -2.26 -5.86 -32.87
CA SER A 169 -2.95 -5.92 -31.57
C SER A 169 -4.46 -6.08 -31.73
N GLN A 170 -5.08 -6.95 -30.92
CA GLN A 170 -6.55 -7.05 -30.84
C GLN A 170 -7.23 -5.71 -30.49
N PHE A 171 -6.52 -4.84 -29.76
CA PHE A 171 -6.97 -3.48 -29.48
C PHE A 171 -7.04 -2.64 -30.76
N PHE A 172 -5.99 -2.68 -31.57
CA PHE A 172 -5.92 -1.97 -32.85
C PHE A 172 -7.06 -2.38 -33.79
N VAL A 173 -7.33 -3.68 -33.95
CA VAL A 173 -8.48 -4.16 -34.75
C VAL A 173 -9.81 -3.57 -34.28
N GLY A 174 -10.02 -3.46 -32.96
CA GLY A 174 -11.23 -2.87 -32.39
C GLY A 174 -11.35 -1.36 -32.59
N MET A 175 -10.22 -0.69 -32.83
CA MET A 175 -10.18 0.73 -33.20
C MET A 175 -10.52 0.93 -34.68
N VAL A 176 -9.93 0.11 -35.56
CA VAL A 176 -10.11 0.18 -37.02
C VAL A 176 -11.53 -0.17 -37.45
N ALA A 177 -12.09 -1.24 -36.89
CA ALA A 177 -13.37 -1.77 -37.32
C ALA A 177 -14.22 -2.15 -36.09
N LYS A 178 -15.36 -1.48 -35.92
CA LYS A 178 -16.35 -1.75 -34.87
C LYS A 178 -17.42 -2.71 -35.39
N ALA A 179 -17.99 -3.52 -34.51
CA ALA A 179 -19.09 -4.44 -34.84
C ALA A 179 -20.22 -4.26 -33.81
N PRO A 180 -21.10 -3.26 -33.99
CA PRO A 180 -22.08 -2.87 -32.97
C PRO A 180 -23.12 -3.95 -32.69
N GLU A 181 -23.63 -4.64 -33.71
CA GLU A 181 -24.61 -5.72 -33.55
C GLU A 181 -24.06 -6.86 -32.69
N ARG A 182 -22.82 -7.29 -32.98
CA ARG A 182 -22.14 -8.31 -32.18
C ARG A 182 -21.87 -7.83 -30.76
N ALA A 183 -21.53 -6.55 -30.58
CA ALA A 183 -21.31 -5.98 -29.26
C ALA A 183 -22.61 -5.97 -28.42
N ALA A 184 -23.75 -5.61 -29.03
CA ALA A 184 -25.06 -5.66 -28.38
C ALA A 184 -25.45 -7.08 -27.98
N ALA A 185 -25.29 -8.06 -28.87
CA ALA A 185 -25.55 -9.46 -28.54
C ALA A 185 -24.67 -9.97 -27.39
N VAL A 186 -23.39 -9.60 -27.37
CA VAL A 186 -22.48 -9.95 -26.26
C VAL A 186 -22.88 -9.25 -24.97
N ALA A 187 -23.32 -7.99 -25.02
CA ALA A 187 -23.83 -7.28 -23.86
C ALA A 187 -25.04 -8.01 -23.24
N GLN A 188 -26.01 -8.43 -24.06
CA GLN A 188 -27.16 -9.22 -23.63
C GLN A 188 -26.73 -10.54 -22.97
N THR A 189 -25.74 -11.25 -23.53
CA THR A 189 -25.23 -12.48 -22.89
C THR A 189 -24.57 -12.21 -21.54
N HIS A 190 -23.86 -11.10 -21.40
CA HIS A 190 -23.27 -10.70 -20.13
C HIS A 190 -24.34 -10.30 -19.11
N GLU A 191 -25.41 -9.63 -19.54
CA GLU A 191 -26.55 -9.28 -18.68
C GLU A 191 -27.28 -10.53 -18.19
N ALA A 192 -27.58 -11.48 -19.08
CA ALA A 192 -28.16 -12.78 -18.70
C ALA A 192 -27.26 -13.54 -17.72
N ALA A 193 -25.94 -13.46 -17.89
CA ALA A 193 -24.99 -14.05 -16.94
C ALA A 193 -24.95 -13.31 -15.58
N ARG A 194 -25.14 -11.99 -15.58
CA ARG A 194 -25.25 -11.18 -14.35
C ARG A 194 -26.54 -11.43 -13.60
N GLN A 195 -27.66 -11.65 -14.30
CA GLN A 195 -28.95 -12.00 -13.70
C GLN A 195 -28.88 -13.31 -12.89
N LYS A 196 -27.99 -14.23 -13.30
CA LYS A 196 -27.75 -15.49 -12.59
C LYS A 196 -26.88 -15.35 -11.32
N TRP A 197 -26.37 -14.17 -11.01
CA TRP A 197 -25.56 -13.97 -9.80
C TRP A 197 -26.45 -13.91 -8.56
N GLY A 198 -26.14 -14.73 -7.55
CA GLY A 198 -26.71 -14.57 -6.22
C GLY A 198 -26.20 -13.32 -5.49
N ASP A 199 -26.88 -12.93 -4.42
CA ASP A 199 -26.71 -11.66 -3.72
C ASP A 199 -25.27 -11.39 -3.29
N ARG A 200 -24.60 -12.39 -2.68
CA ARG A 200 -23.20 -12.26 -2.23
C ARG A 200 -22.26 -11.87 -3.36
N ARG A 201 -22.44 -12.47 -4.55
CA ARG A 201 -21.60 -12.17 -5.71
C ARG A 201 -21.92 -10.80 -6.28
N LYS A 202 -23.19 -10.41 -6.30
CA LYS A 202 -23.63 -9.09 -6.76
C LYS A 202 -23.02 -7.99 -5.89
N ILE A 203 -23.17 -8.07 -4.56
CA ILE A 203 -22.60 -7.12 -3.59
C ILE A 203 -21.09 -7.01 -3.77
N ALA A 204 -20.38 -8.14 -3.85
CA ALA A 204 -18.92 -8.13 -4.02
C ALA A 204 -18.45 -7.47 -5.33
N ARG A 205 -19.26 -7.52 -6.41
CA ARG A 205 -18.96 -6.88 -7.69
C ARG A 205 -19.22 -5.38 -7.63
N GLU A 206 -20.31 -4.97 -7.02
CA GLU A 206 -20.60 -3.56 -6.76
C GLU A 206 -19.50 -2.92 -5.89
N ASP A 207 -19.06 -3.59 -4.82
CA ASP A 207 -17.98 -3.09 -3.96
C ASP A 207 -16.65 -2.97 -4.72
N ARG A 208 -16.37 -3.88 -5.65
CA ARG A 208 -15.19 -3.77 -6.52
C ARG A 208 -15.29 -2.55 -7.43
N GLU A 209 -16.48 -2.25 -7.97
CA GLU A 209 -16.72 -1.07 -8.79
C GLU A 209 -16.58 0.22 -7.97
N ARG A 210 -17.13 0.26 -6.74
CA ARG A 210 -16.94 1.36 -5.78
C ARG A 210 -15.46 1.60 -5.49
N ARG A 211 -14.70 0.55 -5.16
CA ARG A 211 -13.24 0.67 -4.94
C ARG A 211 -12.50 1.19 -6.16
N LYS A 212 -12.82 0.69 -7.35
CA LYS A 212 -12.19 1.16 -8.60
C LYS A 212 -12.50 2.63 -8.88
N ALA A 213 -13.72 3.08 -8.58
CA ALA A 213 -14.10 4.48 -8.73
C ALA A 213 -13.37 5.39 -7.72
N LEU A 214 -13.16 4.92 -6.48
CA LEU A 214 -12.45 5.65 -5.44
C LEU A 214 -10.94 5.81 -5.73
N TRP A 215 -10.31 4.83 -6.38
CA TRP A 215 -8.87 4.88 -6.70
C TRP A 215 -8.43 6.14 -7.47
N GLY A 216 -9.32 6.76 -8.24
CA GLY A 216 -9.01 7.99 -9.00
C GLY A 216 -9.48 9.29 -8.35
N ARG A 217 -10.16 9.23 -7.19
CA ARG A 217 -10.71 10.43 -6.50
C ARG A 217 -9.83 10.88 -5.34
N ASP A 218 -9.31 9.93 -4.56
CA ASP A 218 -8.58 10.19 -3.32
C ASP A 218 -7.04 10.04 -3.49
N ALA A 219 -6.57 10.09 -4.74
CA ALA A 219 -5.15 9.98 -5.09
C ALA A 219 -4.49 11.37 -5.26
#